data_AF-A0A1H4G8J6-F1
#
_entry.id   AF-A0A1H4G8J6-F1
#
_cell.length_a   1.000
_cell.length_b   1.000
_cell.length_c   1.000
_cell.angle_alpha   90.00
_cell.angle_beta   90.00
_cell.angle_gamma   90.00
#
_symmetry.space_group_name_H-M   'P 1'
#
loop_
_entity.id
_entity.type
_entity.pdbx_description
1 polymer ?
#
loop_
_entity_poly.entity_id
_entity_poly.type
_entity_poly.pdbx_seq_one_letter_code
_entity_poly.pdbx_strand_id
1 'polypeptide(L)'
;MVFGKMEDNETPLECVIREVKEETNIDISVYTIIDKGVITWGVDNASVTGGMYVYLVDIEESYDYKTPKKVDEGILDWKKIQWILEDKNFGVGEMIPHFLPDILNEEKKYNHFCVIENAKLTNYEFKELITN
;
A
#
# COMPACT_ATOMS: atom_id res chain seq x y z
N MET A 1 -7.02 1.98 1.15
CA MET A 1 -5.85 1.10 1.31
C MET A 1 -5.89 0.54 2.71
N VAL A 2 -5.44 -0.69 2.89
CA VAL A 2 -5.39 -1.44 4.15
C VAL A 2 -3.92 -1.73 4.44
N PHE A 3 -3.50 -1.65 5.70
CA PHE A 3 -2.12 -1.87 6.12
C PHE A 3 -2.10 -2.72 7.37
N GLY A 4 -1.25 -3.73 7.40
CA GLY A 4 -1.18 -4.66 8.52
C GLY A 4 0.25 -4.96 8.94
N LYS A 5 0.38 -5.64 10.09
CA LYS A 5 1.68 -6.09 10.58
C LYS A 5 1.78 -7.60 10.41
N MET A 6 2.94 -8.05 9.97
CA MET A 6 3.22 -9.48 9.90
C MET A 6 3.29 -10.08 11.30
N GLU A 7 2.70 -11.27 11.44
CA GLU A 7 2.88 -12.12 12.62
C GLU A 7 4.06 -13.07 12.46
N ASP A 8 4.49 -13.69 13.57
CA ASP A 8 5.57 -14.67 13.55
C ASP A 8 5.20 -15.88 12.68
N ASN A 9 6.09 -16.25 11.75
CA ASN A 9 5.95 -17.37 10.80
C ASN A 9 4.90 -17.17 9.70
N GLU A 10 4.43 -15.95 9.47
CA GLU A 10 3.54 -15.61 8.36
C GLU A 10 4.34 -15.14 7.13
N THR A 11 3.97 -15.60 5.93
CA THR A 11 4.49 -15.00 4.70
C THR A 11 3.83 -13.64 4.44
N PRO A 12 4.47 -12.72 3.70
CA PRO A 12 3.85 -11.43 3.38
C PRO A 12 2.48 -11.54 2.66
N LEU A 13 2.29 -12.60 1.87
CA LEU A 13 1.02 -12.87 1.19
C LEU A 13 -0.06 -13.35 2.17
N GLU A 14 0.28 -14.23 3.12
CA GLU A 14 -0.66 -14.67 4.16
C GLU A 14 -1.08 -13.47 5.03
N CYS A 15 -0.13 -12.60 5.39
CA CYS A 15 -0.37 -11.38 6.15
C CYS A 15 -1.39 -10.47 5.49
N VAL A 16 -1.20 -10.13 4.20
CA VAL A 16 -2.14 -9.23 3.52
C VAL A 16 -3.54 -9.84 3.39
N ILE A 17 -3.65 -11.16 3.20
CA ILE A 17 -4.94 -11.86 3.13
C ILE A 17 -5.66 -11.78 4.48
N ARG A 18 -4.95 -12.05 5.59
CA ARG A 18 -5.51 -11.99 6.95
C ARG A 18 -5.93 -10.57 7.32
N GLU A 19 -5.03 -9.59 7.16
CA GLU A 19 -5.25 -8.19 7.56
C GLU A 19 -6.42 -7.55 6.79
N VAL A 20 -6.49 -7.78 5.47
CA VAL A 20 -7.65 -7.32 4.69
C VAL A 20 -8.93 -7.98 5.17
N LYS A 21 -8.91 -9.27 5.51
CA LYS A 21 -10.09 -9.96 6.03
C LYS A 21 -10.54 -9.41 7.38
N GLU A 22 -9.60 -9.17 8.29
CA GLU A 22 -9.86 -8.66 9.65
C GLU A 22 -10.43 -7.23 9.61
N GLU A 23 -9.82 -6.32 8.86
CA GLU A 23 -10.25 -4.93 8.80
C GLU A 23 -11.53 -4.76 7.98
N THR A 24 -11.62 -5.43 6.82
CA THR A 24 -12.67 -5.11 5.84
C THR A 24 -13.81 -6.12 5.81
N ASN A 25 -13.59 -7.35 6.28
CA ASN A 25 -14.40 -8.56 6.01
C ASN A 25 -14.36 -9.08 4.56
N ILE A 26 -13.59 -8.45 3.68
CA ILE A 26 -13.40 -8.91 2.29
C ILE A 26 -12.38 -10.05 2.29
N ASP A 27 -12.74 -11.17 1.69
CA ASP A 27 -11.80 -12.27 1.45
C ASP A 27 -11.13 -12.06 0.09
N ILE A 28 -9.88 -11.59 0.09
CA ILE A 28 -9.15 -11.33 -1.16
C ILE A 28 -8.54 -12.58 -1.78
N SER A 29 -8.55 -13.73 -1.09
CA SER A 29 -7.96 -14.98 -1.59
C SER A 29 -8.68 -15.56 -2.80
N VAL A 30 -9.90 -15.11 -3.06
CA VAL A 30 -10.70 -15.50 -4.23
C VAL A 30 -10.38 -14.68 -5.48
N TYR A 31 -9.57 -13.62 -5.36
CA TYR A 31 -9.18 -12.73 -6.45
C TYR A 31 -7.73 -12.97 -6.88
N THR A 32 -7.35 -12.37 -8.01
CA THR A 32 -5.94 -12.32 -8.41
C THR A 32 -5.21 -11.30 -7.55
N ILE A 33 -4.24 -11.75 -6.77
CA ILE A 33 -3.39 -10.91 -5.92
C ILE A 33 -2.05 -10.69 -6.64
N ILE A 34 -1.80 -9.45 -7.04
CA ILE A 34 -0.58 -9.08 -7.76
C ILE A 34 0.42 -8.53 -6.74
N ASP A 35 1.56 -9.21 -6.59
CA ASP A 35 2.69 -8.68 -5.83
C ASP A 35 3.38 -7.58 -6.65
N LYS A 36 3.50 -6.39 -6.04
CA LYS A 36 4.05 -5.17 -6.66
C LYS A 36 5.42 -4.80 -6.09
N GLY A 37 5.97 -5.64 -5.20
CA GLY A 37 7.26 -5.46 -4.56
C GLY A 37 7.12 -4.83 -3.17
N VAL A 38 7.97 -3.84 -2.89
CA VAL A 38 8.10 -3.26 -1.55
C VAL A 38 8.16 -1.74 -1.60
N ILE A 39 7.69 -1.10 -0.53
CA ILE A 39 8.00 0.29 -0.23
C ILE A 39 8.93 0.28 0.98
N THR A 40 10.08 0.93 0.89
CA THR A 40 11.05 1.05 1.98
C THR A 40 11.29 2.52 2.32
N TRP A 41 11.61 2.80 3.58
CA TRP A 41 11.88 4.17 4.02
C TRP A 41 13.08 4.29 4.95
N GLY A 42 13.82 5.38 4.79
CA GLY A 42 14.87 5.86 5.70
C GLY A 42 14.50 7.20 6.33
N VAL A 43 15.09 7.50 7.48
CA VAL A 43 14.91 8.78 8.20
C VAL A 43 16.26 9.47 8.35
N ASP A 44 16.32 10.80 8.15
CA ASP A 44 17.52 11.64 8.36
C ASP A 44 18.80 11.15 7.63
N ASN A 45 18.66 10.81 6.34
CA ASN A 45 19.73 10.24 5.49
C ASN A 45 20.32 8.89 5.99
N ALA A 46 19.62 8.21 6.90
CA ALA A 46 20.00 6.87 7.34
C ALA A 46 19.67 5.79 6.28
N SER A 47 20.27 4.62 6.47
CA SER A 47 19.89 3.38 5.78
C SER A 47 18.41 3.04 6.00
N VAL A 48 17.86 2.12 5.20
CA VAL A 48 16.49 1.61 5.34
C VAL A 48 16.16 1.29 6.81
N THR A 49 15.15 1.97 7.33
CA THR A 49 14.68 1.86 8.74
C THR A 49 13.38 1.07 8.86
N GLY A 50 12.65 0.92 7.76
CA GLY A 50 11.41 0.16 7.69
C GLY A 50 10.97 -0.07 6.26
N GLY A 51 9.93 -0.88 6.10
CA GLY A 51 9.34 -1.16 4.81
C GLY A 51 8.01 -1.92 4.94
N MET A 52 7.35 -2.09 3.81
CA MET A 52 6.14 -2.89 3.66
C MET A 52 6.15 -3.62 2.32
N TYR A 53 5.54 -4.79 2.29
CA TYR A 53 5.19 -5.50 1.06
C TYR A 53 3.90 -4.92 0.48
N VAL A 54 3.80 -4.90 -0.84
CA VAL A 54 2.71 -4.22 -1.54
C VAL A 54 2.03 -5.17 -2.49
N TYR A 55 0.71 -5.25 -2.36
CA TYR A 55 -0.14 -6.08 -3.19
C TYR A 55 -1.26 -5.24 -3.80
N LEU A 56 -1.57 -5.51 -5.07
CA LEU A 56 -2.69 -4.93 -5.78
C LEU A 56 -3.73 -6.02 -6.06
N VAL A 57 -4.99 -5.72 -5.74
CA VAL A 57 -6.13 -6.61 -5.96
C VAL A 57 -7.23 -5.79 -6.60
N ASP A 58 -7.67 -6.21 -7.78
CA ASP A 58 -8.87 -5.67 -8.41
C ASP A 58 -10.08 -6.47 -7.95
N ILE A 59 -11.02 -5.77 -7.31
CA ILE A 59 -12.33 -6.33 -6.96
C ILE A 59 -13.36 -5.87 -7.99
N GLU A 60 -14.40 -6.67 -8.19
CA GLU A 60 -15.48 -6.34 -9.12
C GLU A 60 -16.20 -5.05 -8.69
N GLU A 61 -16.51 -4.16 -9.64
CA GLU A 61 -17.29 -2.95 -9.37
C GLU A 61 -18.68 -3.25 -8.78
N SER A 62 -19.23 -4.43 -9.07
CA SER A 62 -20.50 -4.91 -8.54
C SER A 62 -20.44 -5.41 -7.10
N TYR A 63 -19.26 -5.46 -6.47
CA TYR A 63 -19.10 -5.93 -5.11
C TYR A 63 -19.81 -4.99 -4.12
N ASP A 64 -20.89 -5.46 -3.49
CA ASP A 64 -21.67 -4.67 -2.53
C ASP A 64 -20.89 -4.47 -1.22
N TYR A 65 -20.13 -3.39 -1.15
CA TYR A 65 -19.42 -2.96 0.04
C TYR A 65 -19.86 -1.56 0.48
N LYS A 66 -20.67 -1.52 1.53
CA LYS A 66 -21.26 -0.27 2.03
C LYS A 66 -20.22 0.57 2.78
N THR A 67 -19.94 1.75 2.24
CA THR A 67 -19.06 2.76 2.85
C THR A 67 -19.80 4.08 3.10
N PRO A 68 -19.32 4.95 4.01
CA PRO A 68 -18.18 4.75 4.91
C PRO A 68 -18.46 3.71 6.01
N LYS A 69 -17.47 2.91 6.35
CA LYS A 69 -17.54 1.94 7.44
C LYS A 69 -16.45 2.25 8.47
N LYS A 70 -16.83 2.43 9.73
CA LYS A 70 -15.89 2.61 10.83
C LYS A 70 -15.36 1.24 11.28
N VAL A 71 -14.04 1.16 11.46
CA VAL A 71 -13.28 0.03 12.00
C VAL A 71 -12.35 0.55 13.09
N ASP A 72 -11.58 -0.32 13.74
CA ASP A 72 -10.70 0.08 14.85
C ASP A 72 -9.53 0.95 14.35
N GLU A 73 -9.09 0.72 13.12
CA GLU A 73 -7.98 1.39 12.43
C GLU A 73 -8.41 2.70 11.75
N GLY A 74 -9.72 2.96 11.62
CA GLY A 74 -10.22 4.19 11.02
C GLY A 74 -11.55 4.07 10.26
N ILE A 75 -11.62 4.69 9.08
CA ILE A 75 -12.81 4.71 8.22
C ILE A 75 -12.43 4.13 6.86
N LEU A 76 -13.10 3.05 6.48
CA LEU A 76 -13.03 2.48 5.14
C LEU A 76 -14.01 3.22 4.22
N ASP A 77 -13.48 3.80 3.14
CA ASP A 77 -14.29 4.49 2.14
C ASP A 77 -13.70 4.36 0.74
N TRP A 78 -14.58 4.20 -0.25
CA TRP A 78 -14.20 4.16 -1.66
C TRP A 78 -13.77 5.56 -2.09
N LYS A 79 -12.51 5.70 -2.51
CA LYS A 79 -11.95 6.96 -3.00
C LYS A 79 -11.56 6.85 -4.46
N LYS A 80 -11.81 7.92 -5.22
CA LYS A 80 -11.28 8.05 -6.58
C LYS A 80 -9.77 8.16 -6.52
N ILE A 81 -9.06 7.46 -7.43
CA ILE A 81 -7.60 7.58 -7.55
C ILE A 81 -7.19 9.04 -7.75
N GLN A 82 -7.91 9.79 -8.58
CA GLN A 82 -7.65 11.22 -8.80
C GLN A 82 -7.67 12.01 -7.49
N TRP A 83 -8.61 11.74 -6.59
CA TRP A 83 -8.66 12.42 -5.29
C TRP A 83 -7.43 12.10 -4.43
N ILE A 84 -6.96 10.85 -4.45
CA ILE A 84 -5.74 10.44 -3.73
C ILE A 84 -4.50 11.17 -4.27
N LEU A 85 -4.46 11.42 -5.59
CA LEU A 85 -3.33 12.05 -6.28
C LEU A 85 -3.44 13.59 -6.38
N GLU A 86 -4.47 14.20 -5.80
CA GLU A 86 -4.63 15.65 -5.80
C GLU A 86 -3.48 16.34 -5.06
N ASP A 87 -2.92 17.40 -5.66
CA ASP A 87 -1.93 18.26 -5.02
C ASP A 87 -2.46 18.77 -3.67
N LYS A 88 -1.59 18.72 -2.64
CA LYS A 88 -1.92 19.16 -1.27
C LYS A 88 -3.10 18.41 -0.64
N ASN A 89 -3.31 17.14 -1.01
CA ASN A 89 -4.18 16.26 -0.25
C ASN A 89 -3.51 15.86 1.08
N PHE A 90 -3.79 16.62 2.13
CA PHE A 90 -3.30 16.33 3.49
C PHE A 90 -3.99 15.13 4.16
N GLY A 91 -4.98 14.52 3.50
CA GLY A 91 -5.68 13.33 3.97
C GLY A 91 -4.97 12.01 3.63
N VAL A 92 -3.86 12.06 2.89
CA VAL A 92 -3.03 10.90 2.53
C VAL A 92 -1.59 11.14 2.94
N GLY A 93 -0.87 10.07 3.28
CA GLY A 93 0.55 10.15 3.61
C GLY A 93 1.39 10.62 2.41
N GLU A 94 2.39 11.45 2.67
CA GLU A 94 3.25 12.11 1.66
C GLU A 94 3.88 11.14 0.63
N MET A 95 4.11 9.88 0.99
CA MET A 95 4.69 8.88 0.08
C MET A 95 3.70 8.37 -0.97
N ILE A 96 2.40 8.33 -0.65
CA ILE A 96 1.36 7.66 -1.45
C ILE A 96 1.29 8.21 -2.88
N PRO A 97 1.24 9.54 -3.11
CA PRO A 97 1.16 10.08 -4.46
C PRO A 97 2.37 9.72 -5.35
N HIS A 98 3.51 9.38 -4.75
CA HIS A 98 4.74 9.08 -5.48
C HIS A 98 4.78 7.64 -5.99
N PHE A 99 4.44 6.65 -5.15
CA PHE A 99 4.50 5.25 -5.55
C PHE A 99 3.18 4.72 -6.16
N LEU A 100 2.03 5.32 -5.83
CA LEU A 100 0.74 4.77 -6.24
C LEU A 100 0.55 4.72 -7.77
N PRO A 101 0.99 5.72 -8.56
CA PRO A 101 0.91 5.63 -10.01
C PRO A 101 1.65 4.41 -10.57
N ASP A 102 2.85 4.12 -10.05
CA ASP A 102 3.66 2.99 -10.50
C ASP A 102 3.00 1.65 -10.10
N ILE A 103 2.47 1.55 -8.87
CA ILE A 103 1.68 0.38 -8.45
C ILE A 103 0.51 0.14 -9.42
N LEU A 104 -0.20 1.18 -9.84
CA LEU A 104 -1.40 0.99 -10.67
C LEU A 104 -1.08 0.66 -12.13
N ASN A 105 0.04 1.14 -12.67
CA ASN A 105 0.28 1.10 -14.12
C ASN A 105 1.42 0.15 -14.54
N GLU A 106 2.38 -0.16 -13.66
CA GLU A 106 3.52 -0.98 -14.02
C GLU A 106 3.23 -2.48 -13.88
N GLU A 107 3.70 -3.31 -14.81
CA GLU A 107 3.49 -4.77 -14.74
C GLU A 107 4.46 -5.47 -13.77
N LYS A 108 5.61 -4.86 -13.51
CA LYS A 108 6.71 -5.46 -12.77
C LYS A 108 6.67 -5.14 -11.28
N LYS A 109 7.58 -5.75 -10.53
CA LYS A 109 7.80 -5.51 -9.10
C LYS A 109 8.91 -4.50 -8.90
N TYR A 110 8.74 -3.59 -7.96
CA TYR A 110 9.74 -2.55 -7.68
C TYR A 110 10.00 -2.43 -6.18
N ASN A 111 11.17 -1.93 -5.82
CA ASN A 111 11.41 -1.32 -4.52
C ASN A 111 11.26 0.19 -4.67
N HIS A 112 10.25 0.75 -4.03
CA HIS A 112 10.01 2.18 -3.89
C HIS A 112 10.69 2.69 -2.61
N PHE A 113 11.84 3.35 -2.74
CA PHE A 113 12.59 3.87 -1.60
C PHE A 113 12.28 5.35 -1.36
N CYS A 114 11.85 5.65 -0.14
CA CYS A 114 11.48 6.99 0.32
C CYS A 114 12.45 7.47 1.40
N VAL A 115 12.84 8.75 1.37
CA VAL A 115 13.56 9.40 2.46
C VAL A 115 12.65 10.42 3.11
N ILE A 116 12.46 10.29 4.42
CA ILE A 116 11.60 11.17 5.21
C ILE A 116 12.46 11.99 6.16
N GLU A 117 12.33 13.31 6.10
CA GLU A 117 12.96 14.24 7.03
C GLU A 117 11.90 15.21 7.56
N ASN A 118 11.84 15.43 8.87
CA ASN A 118 10.85 16.32 9.50
C ASN A 118 9.40 16.04 9.07
N ALA A 119 9.04 14.75 9.01
CA ALA A 119 7.73 14.26 8.55
C ALA A 119 7.35 14.64 7.10
N LYS A 120 8.35 14.99 6.27
CA LYS A 120 8.16 15.27 4.84
C LYS A 120 8.99 14.33 3.99
N LEU A 121 8.46 13.97 2.83
CA LEU A 121 9.23 13.27 1.82
C LEU A 121 10.26 14.24 1.21
N THR A 122 11.54 13.91 1.31
CA THR A 122 12.63 14.71 0.72
C THR A 122 13.24 14.04 -0.49
N ASN A 123 13.14 12.72 -0.60
CA ASN A 123 13.60 11.97 -1.77
C ASN A 123 12.72 10.74 -2.04
N TYR A 124 12.60 10.39 -3.31
CA TYR A 124 11.91 9.21 -3.81
C TYR A 124 12.68 8.64 -5.00
N GLU A 125 13.01 7.36 -4.93
CA GLU A 125 13.53 6.60 -6.06
C GLU A 125 12.84 5.24 -6.12
N PHE A 126 12.77 4.63 -7.31
CA PHE A 126 12.28 3.26 -7.44
C PHE A 126 13.17 2.46 -8.38
N LYS A 127 13.30 1.17 -8.10
CA LYS A 127 14.15 0.23 -8.83
C LYS A 127 13.43 -1.10 -9.03
N GLU A 128 13.49 -1.65 -10.23
CA GLU A 128 12.91 -2.95 -10.54
C GLU A 128 13.55 -4.03 -9.67
N LEU A 129 12.72 -4.86 -9.06
CA LEU A 129 13.15 -6.07 -8.36
C LEU A 129 13.25 -7.19 -9.38
N ILE A 130 14.49 -7.50 -9.78
CA ILE A 130 14.76 -8.62 -10.67
C ILE A 130 14.55 -9.91 -9.88
N THR A 131 13.45 -10.61 -10.14
CA THR A 131 13.30 -12.02 -9.75
C THR A 131 14.21 -12.86 -10.64
N ASN A 132 15.23 -13.47 -10.04
CA ASN A 132 16.03 -14.53 -10.65
C ASN A 132 15.22 -15.81 -10.85
#